data_AF-A0A0A5JNB0-F1
#
_entry.id   AF-A0A0A5JNB0-F1
#
_cell.length_a   1.000
_cell.length_b   1.000
_cell.length_c   1.000
_cell.angle_alpha   90.00
_cell.angle_beta   90.00
_cell.angle_gamma   90.00
#
_symmetry.space_group_name_H-M   'P 1'
#
loop_
_entity.id
_entity.type
_entity.pdbx_description
1 polymer ?
#
loop_
_entity_poly.entity_id
_entity_poly.type
_entity_poly.pdbx_seq_one_letter_code
_entity_poly.pdbx_strand_id
1 'polypeptide(L)'
;MKRILLISVPAILAGIVWVSVAGDENQEAPLPIAPSSNKAEVPSPNDVFASSVQSADEQPESKGKHSTSPTNELAEVLNGAKGRALKGEIESFWHRCTTRNDCESQLTELETRLSKDRFALLANYHQLNNKWQQSVGNLLFDDQHPLASRIALLKSEARKIWGELAGVIFADEFALYDFSLQAEQLGAAPAQDYVQAFDDLVKNWQGSEEALGLASEQAKYERAVTLIPNHISQSEREALVQALAQQYLTQQQSDDIRARKQQIVDQQQQVRDYQYELEQLKSTLEAQRSSSHAHMSESQWQSYYQQQIASFRRDFFAS
;
A
#
# COMPACT_ATOMS: atom_id res chain seq x y z
N MET A 1 22.91 -5.18 -47.78
CA MET A 1 22.09 -4.48 -46.76
C MET A 1 20.98 -5.42 -46.30
N LYS A 2 21.09 -5.99 -45.10
CA LYS A 2 20.01 -6.75 -44.45
C LYS A 2 19.99 -6.33 -42.98
N ARG A 3 18.79 -5.95 -42.52
CA ARG A 3 18.49 -5.28 -41.26
C ARG A 3 18.61 -6.27 -40.09
N ILE A 4 19.37 -5.90 -39.06
CA ILE A 4 19.43 -6.59 -37.78
C ILE A 4 18.32 -6.00 -36.90
N LEU A 5 17.36 -6.83 -36.50
CA LEU A 5 16.36 -6.49 -35.49
C LEU A 5 16.98 -6.70 -34.12
N LEU A 6 17.31 -5.59 -33.45
CA LEU A 6 17.62 -5.53 -32.02
C LEU A 6 16.32 -5.72 -31.24
N ILE A 7 16.21 -6.82 -30.51
CA ILE A 7 15.18 -6.98 -29.46
C ILE A 7 15.88 -6.74 -28.13
N SER A 8 15.81 -5.50 -27.68
CA SER A 8 16.13 -5.10 -26.31
C SER A 8 14.98 -5.52 -25.39
N VAL A 9 15.20 -6.50 -24.53
CA VAL A 9 14.29 -6.79 -23.41
C VAL A 9 14.73 -5.89 -22.24
N PRO A 10 13.85 -5.00 -21.73
CA PRO A 10 14.21 -4.08 -20.65
C PRO A 10 14.24 -4.81 -19.30
N ALA A 11 15.37 -4.75 -18.61
CA ALA A 11 15.45 -5.08 -17.20
C ALA A 11 14.77 -3.95 -16.40
N ILE A 12 13.57 -4.20 -15.90
CA ILE A 12 12.91 -3.32 -14.94
C ILE A 12 13.61 -3.53 -13.59
N LEU A 13 14.58 -2.67 -13.29
CA LEU A 13 15.10 -2.47 -11.94
C LEU A 13 14.05 -1.69 -11.14
N ALA A 14 13.12 -2.39 -10.50
CA ALA A 14 12.35 -1.82 -9.41
C ALA A 14 13.22 -1.85 -8.15
N GLY A 15 13.84 -0.71 -7.85
CA GLY A 15 14.60 -0.50 -6.62
C GLY A 15 13.68 -0.53 -5.41
N ILE A 16 13.96 -1.45 -4.48
CA ILE A 16 13.43 -1.37 -3.12
C ILE A 16 14.53 -0.74 -2.28
N VAL A 17 14.24 0.45 -1.78
CA VAL A 17 15.02 1.11 -0.71
C VAL A 17 14.77 0.30 0.55
N TRP A 18 15.80 -0.42 1.02
CA TRP A 18 15.78 -1.08 2.32
C TRP A 18 16.01 -0.03 3.40
N VAL A 19 14.99 0.25 4.21
CA VAL A 19 15.15 0.91 5.50
C VAL A 19 15.51 -0.20 6.49
N SER A 20 16.78 -0.24 6.90
CA SER A 20 17.26 -1.21 7.88
C SER A 20 16.74 -0.86 9.27
N VAL A 21 15.87 -1.69 9.82
CA VAL A 21 15.66 -1.81 11.26
C VAL A 21 16.38 -3.08 11.70
N ALA A 22 17.33 -2.94 12.63
CA ALA A 22 18.09 -4.04 13.18
C ALA A 22 17.18 -4.95 14.02
N GLY A 23 17.10 -6.24 13.70
CA GLY A 23 16.40 -7.24 14.50
C GLY A 23 16.22 -8.59 13.79
N ASP A 24 17.09 -9.54 14.15
CA ASP A 24 17.02 -11.02 14.02
C ASP A 24 16.67 -11.72 12.68
N GLU A 25 17.51 -12.70 12.35
CA GLU A 25 17.67 -13.37 11.05
C GLU A 25 16.57 -14.39 10.66
N ASN A 26 15.38 -14.35 11.26
CA ASN A 26 14.32 -15.34 10.99
C ASN A 26 12.89 -14.76 10.84
N GLN A 27 12.73 -13.46 10.65
CA GLN A 27 11.43 -12.86 10.36
C GLN A 27 11.17 -12.78 8.84
N GLU A 28 10.49 -13.78 8.29
CA GLU A 28 9.82 -13.62 7.00
C GLU A 28 8.66 -12.63 7.15
N ALA A 29 8.83 -11.45 6.56
CA ALA A 29 7.76 -10.47 6.40
C ALA A 29 6.60 -11.10 5.59
N PRO A 30 5.33 -10.76 5.89
CA PRO A 30 4.20 -11.16 5.07
C PRO A 30 4.45 -10.69 3.62
N LEU A 31 4.36 -11.61 2.68
CA LEU A 31 4.56 -11.30 1.27
C LEU A 31 3.37 -10.46 0.79
N PRO A 32 3.58 -9.25 0.24
CA PRO A 32 2.50 -8.49 -0.37
C PRO A 32 1.97 -9.25 -1.59
N ILE A 33 0.67 -9.51 -1.61
CA ILE A 33 -0.03 -10.11 -2.74
C ILE A 33 -0.31 -8.99 -3.74
N ALA A 34 0.22 -9.11 -4.96
CA ALA A 34 -0.11 -8.19 -6.04
C ALA A 34 -1.59 -8.36 -6.46
N PRO A 35 -2.34 -7.27 -6.71
CA PRO A 35 -3.68 -7.39 -7.24
C PRO A 35 -3.63 -8.03 -8.64
N SER A 36 -4.48 -9.04 -8.84
CA SER A 36 -4.65 -9.72 -10.12
C SER A 36 -5.06 -8.71 -11.20
N SER A 37 -4.19 -8.53 -12.19
CA SER A 37 -4.42 -7.67 -13.35
C SER A 37 -5.50 -8.29 -14.24
N ASN A 38 -6.76 -7.92 -14.00
CA ASN A 38 -7.82 -8.17 -14.98
C ASN A 38 -7.50 -7.38 -16.26
N LYS A 39 -7.14 -8.13 -17.30
CA LYS A 39 -6.87 -7.67 -18.64
C LYS A 39 -8.19 -7.15 -19.24
N ALA A 40 -8.49 -5.87 -19.04
CA ALA A 40 -9.55 -5.18 -19.76
C ALA A 40 -9.12 -5.06 -21.23
N GLU A 41 -9.76 -5.86 -22.07
CA GLU A 41 -9.65 -5.81 -23.52
C GLU A 41 -10.30 -4.51 -24.00
N VAL A 42 -9.49 -3.64 -24.62
CA VAL A 42 -9.90 -2.36 -25.19
C VAL A 42 -10.44 -2.60 -26.60
N PRO A 43 -11.69 -2.24 -26.94
CA PRO A 43 -12.08 -2.07 -28.34
C PRO A 43 -11.83 -0.62 -28.77
N SER A 44 -10.99 -0.48 -29.80
CA SER A 44 -10.69 0.77 -30.49
C SER A 44 -11.89 1.25 -31.33
N PRO A 45 -12.04 2.56 -31.60
CA PRO A 45 -13.24 3.15 -32.20
C PRO A 45 -13.14 3.23 -33.74
N ASN A 46 -14.18 2.77 -34.43
CA ASN A 46 -14.79 3.34 -35.65
C ASN A 46 -15.49 2.25 -36.50
N ASP A 47 -16.81 2.37 -36.62
CA ASP A 47 -17.63 2.08 -37.82
C ASP A 47 -19.06 2.58 -37.49
N VAL A 48 -19.36 3.86 -37.76
CA VAL A 48 -20.03 4.39 -38.97
C VAL A 48 -21.49 3.92 -39.15
N PHE A 49 -22.40 4.84 -38.81
CA PHE A 49 -23.67 5.20 -39.46
C PHE A 49 -24.46 4.15 -40.25
N ALA A 50 -25.69 3.87 -39.80
CA ALA A 50 -26.86 3.79 -40.66
C ALA A 50 -28.13 4.24 -39.91
N SER A 51 -28.82 5.21 -40.50
CA SER A 51 -30.09 5.81 -40.06
C SER A 51 -31.23 4.80 -39.90
N SER A 52 -32.14 5.09 -38.97
CA SER A 52 -33.58 5.04 -39.29
C SER A 52 -34.36 6.03 -38.45
N VAL A 53 -35.14 6.87 -39.13
CA VAL A 53 -36.04 7.90 -38.60
C VAL A 53 -37.46 7.37 -38.70
N GLN A 54 -38.29 7.64 -37.68
CA GLN A 54 -39.77 7.77 -37.63
C GLN A 54 -40.29 7.09 -36.35
N SER A 55 -41.17 7.65 -35.52
CA SER A 55 -42.01 8.85 -35.57
C SER A 55 -42.40 9.23 -34.14
N ALA A 56 -42.83 10.48 -33.97
CA ALA A 56 -43.40 11.03 -32.74
C ALA A 56 -44.66 10.30 -32.27
N ASP A 57 -44.84 10.18 -30.95
CA ASP A 57 -46.01 10.76 -30.30
C ASP A 57 -45.83 10.95 -28.78
N GLU A 58 -46.33 12.10 -28.34
CA GLU A 58 -46.84 12.53 -27.04
C GLU A 58 -46.23 12.08 -25.69
N GLN A 59 -45.91 13.12 -24.92
CA GLN A 59 -45.53 13.21 -23.51
C GLN A 59 -46.51 12.46 -22.57
N PRO A 60 -46.02 12.05 -21.38
CA PRO A 60 -46.44 12.82 -20.22
C PRO A 60 -45.26 13.17 -19.29
N GLU A 61 -45.35 14.37 -18.71
CA GLU A 61 -44.47 14.91 -17.68
C GLU A 61 -44.22 13.90 -16.54
N SER A 62 -43.01 13.32 -16.53
CA SER A 62 -42.49 12.63 -15.36
C SER A 62 -41.76 13.63 -14.47
N LYS A 63 -42.50 14.12 -13.48
CA LYS A 63 -42.07 14.61 -12.16
C LYS A 63 -40.55 14.67 -11.91
N GLY A 64 -40.05 15.89 -11.83
CA GLY A 64 -39.08 16.35 -10.82
C GLY A 64 -37.89 15.44 -10.53
N LYS A 65 -36.95 15.34 -11.46
CA LYS A 65 -35.56 15.07 -11.09
C LYS A 65 -35.04 16.37 -10.48
N HIS A 66 -34.95 16.44 -9.14
CA HIS A 66 -34.26 17.54 -8.48
C HIS A 66 -32.84 17.63 -9.06
N SER A 67 -32.59 18.57 -9.97
CA SER A 67 -31.23 19.03 -10.23
C SER A 67 -30.79 19.76 -8.97
N THR A 68 -30.17 19.03 -8.05
CA THR A 68 -29.39 19.62 -6.98
C THR A 68 -28.36 20.53 -7.61
N SER A 69 -28.34 21.80 -7.18
CA SER A 69 -27.28 22.72 -7.61
C SER A 69 -25.91 22.11 -7.28
N PRO A 70 -24.89 22.26 -8.14
CA PRO A 70 -23.53 21.79 -7.83
C PRO A 70 -23.02 22.23 -6.45
N THR A 71 -23.44 23.40 -5.98
CA THR A 71 -23.08 23.91 -4.64
C THR A 71 -23.79 23.17 -3.50
N ASN A 72 -25.00 22.64 -3.72
CA ASN A 72 -25.68 21.79 -2.73
C ASN A 72 -24.97 20.45 -2.58
N GLU A 73 -24.59 19.82 -3.69
CA GLU A 73 -23.88 18.53 -3.68
C GLU A 73 -22.53 18.66 -2.96
N LEU A 74 -21.78 19.74 -3.25
CA LEU A 74 -20.53 20.02 -2.56
C LEU A 74 -20.74 20.25 -1.05
N ALA A 75 -21.78 20.98 -0.66
CA ALA A 75 -22.09 21.23 0.75
C ALA A 75 -22.46 19.94 1.50
N GLU A 76 -23.23 19.04 0.87
CA GLU A 76 -23.56 17.74 1.44
C GLU A 76 -22.31 16.88 1.65
N VAL A 77 -21.43 16.82 0.63
CA VAL A 77 -20.16 16.09 0.71
C VAL A 77 -19.28 16.66 1.81
N LEU A 78 -19.08 17.98 1.87
CA LEU A 78 -18.24 18.62 2.89
C LEU A 78 -18.78 18.46 4.33
N ASN A 79 -20.11 18.41 4.50
CA ASN A 79 -20.72 18.15 5.80
C ASN A 79 -20.57 16.67 6.22
N GLY A 80 -20.68 15.74 5.27
CA GLY A 80 -20.64 14.29 5.53
C GLY A 80 -19.23 13.69 5.62
N ALA A 81 -18.29 14.19 4.82
CA ALA A 81 -16.95 13.62 4.71
C ALA A 81 -16.11 13.82 5.97
N LYS A 82 -15.14 12.93 6.17
CA LYS A 82 -14.14 12.96 7.25
C LYS A 82 -12.78 12.51 6.72
N GLY A 83 -11.73 12.68 7.51
CA GLY A 83 -10.41 12.13 7.23
C GLY A 83 -9.83 12.62 5.89
N ARG A 84 -9.21 11.69 5.16
CA ARG A 84 -8.61 11.94 3.84
C ARG A 84 -9.63 12.40 2.81
N ALA A 85 -10.84 11.84 2.82
CA ALA A 85 -11.89 12.23 1.88
C ALA A 85 -12.24 13.72 2.06
N LEU A 86 -12.45 14.16 3.31
CA LEU A 86 -12.70 15.56 3.61
C LEU A 86 -11.55 16.49 3.22
N LYS A 87 -10.31 16.12 3.56
CA LYS A 87 -9.11 16.88 3.16
C LYS A 87 -9.07 17.03 1.64
N GLY A 88 -9.29 15.95 0.90
CA GLY A 88 -9.31 15.95 -0.56
C GLY A 88 -10.37 16.90 -1.14
N GLU A 89 -11.57 16.93 -0.55
CA GLU A 89 -12.65 17.82 -1.00
C GLU A 89 -12.36 19.30 -0.70
N ILE A 90 -11.80 19.59 0.48
CA ILE A 90 -11.37 20.95 0.84
C ILE A 90 -10.27 21.45 -0.10
N GLU A 91 -9.23 20.65 -0.34
CA GLU A 91 -8.13 21.01 -1.25
C GLU A 91 -8.64 21.20 -2.68
N SER A 92 -9.53 20.31 -3.13
CA SER A 92 -10.13 20.40 -4.46
C SER A 92 -11.00 21.65 -4.60
N PHE A 93 -11.74 22.03 -3.56
CA PHE A 93 -12.49 23.30 -3.52
C PHE A 93 -11.55 24.49 -3.72
N TRP A 94 -10.50 24.60 -2.90
CA TRP A 94 -9.57 25.72 -2.94
C TRP A 94 -8.82 25.80 -4.27
N HIS A 95 -8.40 24.65 -4.82
CA HIS A 95 -7.78 24.58 -6.13
C HIS A 95 -8.70 25.08 -7.24
N ARG A 96 -9.96 24.63 -7.26
CA ARG A 96 -10.95 25.02 -8.29
C ARG A 96 -11.27 26.51 -8.21
N CYS A 97 -11.56 27.03 -7.02
CA CYS A 97 -11.97 28.43 -6.88
C CYS A 97 -10.83 29.41 -7.14
N THR A 98 -9.60 29.03 -6.76
CA THR A 98 -8.40 29.84 -7.03
C THR A 98 -8.16 29.93 -8.53
N THR A 99 -8.29 28.81 -9.24
CA THR A 99 -8.15 28.76 -10.71
C THR A 99 -9.19 29.63 -11.42
N ARG A 100 -10.41 29.71 -10.88
CA ARG A 100 -11.51 30.51 -11.45
C ARG A 100 -11.58 31.94 -10.92
N ASN A 101 -10.75 32.28 -9.93
CA ASN A 101 -10.75 33.56 -9.23
C ASN A 101 -12.14 33.93 -8.65
N ASP A 102 -12.85 32.94 -8.07
CA ASP A 102 -14.22 33.08 -7.56
C ASP A 102 -14.40 32.60 -6.09
N CYS A 103 -13.31 32.40 -5.34
CA CYS A 103 -13.35 31.84 -3.98
C CYS A 103 -14.27 32.59 -3.02
N GLU A 104 -14.29 33.93 -3.04
CA GLU A 104 -15.14 34.72 -2.15
C GLU A 104 -16.63 34.47 -2.40
N SER A 105 -17.02 34.41 -3.68
CA SER A 105 -18.40 34.11 -4.08
C SER A 105 -18.81 32.69 -3.68
N GLN A 106 -17.93 31.71 -3.94
CA GLN A 106 -18.16 30.30 -3.59
C GLN A 106 -18.26 30.09 -2.07
N LEU A 107 -17.40 30.76 -1.29
CA LEU A 107 -17.45 30.72 0.17
C LEU A 107 -18.76 31.33 0.70
N THR A 108 -19.18 32.46 0.16
CA THR A 108 -20.45 33.11 0.55
C THR A 108 -21.65 32.19 0.29
N GLU A 109 -21.66 31.49 -0.85
CA GLU A 109 -22.74 30.54 -1.15
C GLU A 109 -22.73 29.35 -0.17
N LEU A 110 -21.55 28.83 0.17
CA LEU A 110 -21.37 27.69 1.08
C LEU A 110 -21.63 28.03 2.56
N GLU A 111 -21.42 29.27 2.99
CA GLU A 111 -21.66 29.70 4.38
C GLU A 111 -23.09 29.40 4.84
N THR A 112 -24.06 29.59 3.95
CA THR A 112 -25.49 29.34 4.24
C THR A 112 -25.89 27.86 4.22
N ARG A 113 -25.01 26.97 3.75
CA ARG A 113 -25.30 25.54 3.48
C ARG A 113 -24.47 24.58 4.32
N LEU A 114 -23.33 25.04 4.83
CA LEU A 114 -22.49 24.28 5.74
C LEU A 114 -22.90 24.53 7.18
N SER A 115 -22.69 23.53 8.04
CA SER A 115 -22.69 23.80 9.48
C SER A 115 -21.58 24.80 9.83
N LYS A 116 -21.78 25.59 10.89
CA LYS A 116 -20.84 26.63 11.32
C LYS A 116 -19.40 26.11 11.44
N ASP A 117 -19.22 24.95 12.05
CA ASP A 117 -17.89 24.36 12.25
C ASP A 117 -17.28 23.90 10.93
N ARG A 118 -18.08 23.34 10.01
CA ARG A 118 -17.61 22.92 8.68
C ARG A 118 -17.23 24.12 7.81
N PHE A 119 -18.01 25.20 7.88
CA PHE A 119 -17.65 26.43 7.20
C PHE A 119 -16.36 27.04 7.76
N ALA A 120 -16.25 27.14 9.09
CA ALA A 120 -15.04 27.64 9.74
C ALA A 120 -13.82 26.79 9.40
N LEU A 121 -13.98 25.46 9.31
CA LEU A 121 -12.94 24.55 8.86
C LEU A 121 -12.49 24.89 7.43
N LEU A 122 -13.44 24.96 6.50
CA LEU A 122 -13.18 25.23 5.09
C LEU A 122 -12.43 26.57 4.93
N ALA A 123 -12.98 27.63 5.53
CA ALA A 123 -12.47 29.00 5.41
C ALA A 123 -11.06 29.16 6.01
N ASN A 124 -10.75 28.46 7.11
CA ASN A 124 -9.47 28.60 7.82
C ASN A 124 -8.48 27.47 7.52
N TYR A 125 -8.82 26.54 6.63
CA TYR A 125 -8.12 25.28 6.45
C TYR A 125 -6.61 25.45 6.21
N HIS A 126 -6.19 26.30 5.27
CA HIS A 126 -4.76 26.47 4.97
C HIS A 126 -3.98 27.06 6.15
N GLN A 127 -4.57 28.01 6.89
CA GLN A 127 -3.94 28.57 8.08
C GLN A 127 -3.78 27.51 9.18
N LEU A 128 -4.82 26.72 9.42
CA LEU A 128 -4.80 25.63 10.41
C LEU A 128 -3.82 24.53 10.00
N ASN A 129 -3.80 24.17 8.72
CA ASN A 129 -2.86 23.17 8.20
C ASN A 129 -1.41 23.65 8.33
N ASN A 130 -1.10 24.91 8.02
CA ASN A 130 0.24 25.46 8.20
C ASN A 130 0.68 25.43 9.68
N LYS A 131 -0.21 25.79 10.61
CA LYS A 131 0.05 25.67 12.06
C LYS A 131 0.28 24.22 12.47
N TRP A 132 -0.49 23.28 11.91
CA TRP A 132 -0.33 21.86 12.15
C TRP A 132 1.01 21.32 11.67
N GLN A 133 1.42 21.63 10.44
CA GLN A 133 2.72 21.21 9.93
C GLN A 133 3.88 21.74 10.79
N GLN A 134 3.78 22.98 11.27
CA GLN A 134 4.76 23.55 12.20
C GLN A 134 4.74 22.87 13.56
N SER A 135 3.57 22.59 14.12
CA SER A 135 3.44 21.91 15.42
C SER A 135 4.00 20.50 15.36
N VAL A 136 3.59 19.69 14.38
CA VAL A 136 4.06 18.30 14.25
C VAL A 136 5.55 18.22 13.93
N GLY A 137 6.09 19.16 13.13
CA GLY A 137 7.52 19.23 12.84
C GLY A 137 8.40 19.55 14.05
N ASN A 138 7.84 20.14 15.10
CA ASN A 138 8.52 20.44 16.36
C ASN A 138 8.19 19.40 17.46
N LEU A 139 7.36 18.41 17.17
CA LEU A 139 6.94 17.43 18.14
C LEU A 139 8.06 16.40 18.32
N LEU A 140 8.64 16.36 19.52
CA LEU A 140 9.66 15.39 19.87
C LEU A 140 8.98 14.16 20.46
N PHE A 141 9.08 13.03 19.75
CA PHE A 141 8.71 11.73 20.29
C PHE A 141 9.93 11.08 20.92
N ASP A 142 9.83 10.78 22.21
CA ASP A 142 10.79 9.90 22.87
C ASP A 142 10.35 8.45 22.69
N ASP A 143 11.19 7.63 22.06
CA ASP A 143 10.92 6.22 21.84
C ASP A 143 10.87 5.38 23.12
N GLN A 144 11.33 5.94 24.25
CA GLN A 144 11.16 5.35 25.57
C GLN A 144 9.74 5.51 26.11
N HIS A 145 8.93 6.41 25.54
CA HIS A 145 7.54 6.57 25.96
C HIS A 145 6.63 5.50 25.33
N PRO A 146 5.67 4.94 26.10
CA PRO A 146 4.68 4.01 25.58
C PRO A 146 3.94 4.57 24.37
N LEU A 147 3.57 3.71 23.42
CA LEU A 147 2.83 4.10 22.21
C LEU A 147 1.58 4.94 22.56
N ALA A 148 0.83 4.53 23.58
CA ALA A 148 -0.35 5.24 24.07
C ALA A 148 -0.06 6.70 24.46
N SER A 149 1.09 6.96 25.11
CA SER A 149 1.47 8.31 25.54
C SER A 149 1.84 9.18 24.34
N ARG A 150 2.58 8.63 23.37
CA ARG A 150 2.95 9.33 22.13
C ARG A 150 1.71 9.67 21.29
N ILE A 151 0.76 8.74 21.14
CA ILE A 151 -0.51 8.98 20.45
C ILE A 151 -1.35 10.03 21.19
N ALA A 152 -1.44 9.97 22.52
CA ALA A 152 -2.17 10.95 23.31
C ALA A 152 -1.59 12.36 23.13
N LEU A 153 -0.27 12.50 23.12
CA LEU A 153 0.43 13.76 22.86
C LEU A 153 0.07 14.30 21.47
N LEU A 154 0.20 13.50 20.42
CA LEU A 154 -0.15 13.89 19.04
C LEU A 154 -1.61 14.34 18.92
N LYS A 155 -2.55 13.56 19.49
CA LYS A 155 -3.99 13.91 19.50
C LYS A 155 -4.25 15.20 20.27
N SER A 156 -3.52 15.45 21.34
CA SER A 156 -3.64 16.68 22.12
C SER A 156 -3.17 17.91 21.33
N GLU A 157 -2.06 17.81 20.59
CA GLU A 157 -1.56 18.88 19.70
C GLU A 157 -2.55 19.15 18.57
N ALA A 158 -3.11 18.11 17.96
CA ALA A 158 -4.13 18.26 16.94
C ALA A 158 -5.35 19.03 17.48
N ARG A 159 -5.82 18.72 18.69
CA ARG A 159 -6.93 19.45 19.33
C ARG A 159 -6.60 20.91 19.64
N LYS A 160 -5.35 21.25 19.99
CA LYS A 160 -4.94 22.65 20.22
C LYS A 160 -5.10 23.52 18.96
N ILE A 161 -4.90 22.92 17.78
CA ILE A 161 -4.95 23.64 16.50
C ILE A 161 -6.33 23.59 15.89
N TRP A 162 -6.90 22.38 15.79
CA TRP A 162 -8.13 22.12 15.05
C TRP A 162 -9.38 22.11 15.95
N GLY A 163 -9.22 22.19 17.27
CA GLY A 163 -10.32 22.09 18.23
C GLY A 163 -11.03 20.73 18.14
N GLU A 164 -12.35 20.75 18.27
CA GLU A 164 -13.22 19.57 18.14
C GLU A 164 -13.17 18.93 16.74
N LEU A 165 -12.79 19.71 15.72
CA LEU A 165 -12.65 19.21 14.35
C LEU A 165 -11.39 18.35 14.15
N ALA A 166 -10.50 18.25 15.14
CA ALA A 166 -9.35 17.35 15.06
C ALA A 166 -9.78 15.91 14.76
N GLY A 167 -10.84 15.41 15.42
CA GLY A 167 -11.36 14.07 15.18
C GLY A 167 -12.09 13.91 13.83
N VAL A 168 -12.45 15.02 13.19
CA VAL A 168 -13.08 15.03 11.87
C VAL A 168 -12.03 15.06 10.76
N ILE A 169 -11.04 15.94 10.89
CA ILE A 169 -9.92 16.09 9.94
C ILE A 169 -9.00 14.86 9.97
N PHE A 170 -8.71 14.32 11.14
CA PHE A 170 -7.82 13.16 11.31
C PHE A 170 -8.57 11.86 11.60
N ALA A 171 -9.82 11.73 11.12
CA ALA A 171 -10.65 10.58 11.43
C ALA A 171 -9.95 9.25 11.09
N ASP A 172 -9.36 9.16 9.90
CA ASP A 172 -8.68 7.93 9.43
C ASP A 172 -7.41 7.65 10.24
N GLU A 173 -6.58 8.68 10.47
CA GLU A 173 -5.34 8.55 11.22
C GLU A 173 -5.61 8.21 12.70
N PHE A 174 -6.61 8.85 13.32
CA PHE A 174 -6.98 8.58 14.70
C PHE A 174 -7.59 7.19 14.87
N ALA A 175 -8.38 6.73 13.90
CA ALA A 175 -8.87 5.35 13.87
C ALA A 175 -7.70 4.36 13.80
N LEU A 176 -6.71 4.60 12.91
CA LEU A 176 -5.53 3.75 12.82
C LEU A 176 -4.74 3.70 14.13
N TYR A 177 -4.56 4.84 14.80
CA TYR A 177 -3.86 4.90 16.08
C TYR A 177 -4.60 4.15 17.19
N ASP A 178 -5.91 4.35 17.30
CA ASP A 178 -6.72 3.68 18.32
C ASP A 178 -6.83 2.18 18.04
N PHE A 179 -6.96 1.78 16.77
CA PHE A 179 -6.88 0.38 16.36
C PHE A 179 -5.55 -0.24 16.77
N SER A 180 -4.43 0.46 16.53
CA SER A 180 -3.10 -0.04 16.88
C SER A 180 -2.94 -0.24 18.39
N LEU A 181 -3.46 0.67 19.20
CA LEU A 181 -3.47 0.54 20.67
C LEU A 181 -4.33 -0.63 21.17
N GLN A 182 -5.48 -0.87 20.54
CA GLN A 182 -6.30 -2.04 20.87
C GLN A 182 -5.65 -3.34 20.39
N ALA A 183 -4.97 -3.30 19.23
CA ALA A 183 -4.26 -4.44 18.69
C ALA A 183 -3.08 -4.89 19.58
N GLU A 184 -2.44 -3.98 20.34
CA GLU A 184 -1.42 -4.37 21.35
C GLU A 184 -1.99 -5.36 22.39
N GLN A 185 -3.30 -5.33 22.65
CA GLN A 185 -3.97 -6.24 23.60
C GLN A 185 -4.11 -7.67 23.05
N LEU A 186 -4.00 -7.88 21.73
CA LEU A 186 -3.93 -9.22 21.15
C LEU A 186 -2.72 -10.00 21.69
N GLY A 187 -1.66 -9.30 22.09
CA GLY A 187 -0.49 -9.87 22.75
C GLY A 187 -0.74 -10.43 24.15
N ALA A 188 -1.85 -10.09 24.79
CA ALA A 188 -2.23 -10.64 26.08
C ALA A 188 -3.16 -11.87 25.97
N ALA A 189 -3.74 -12.11 24.79
CA ALA A 189 -4.62 -13.24 24.57
C ALA A 189 -3.81 -14.55 24.47
N PRO A 190 -4.29 -15.67 25.06
CA PRO A 190 -3.74 -16.98 24.76
C PRO A 190 -3.76 -17.27 23.25
N ALA A 191 -2.76 -17.97 22.73
CA ALA A 191 -2.64 -18.26 21.30
C ALA A 191 -3.92 -18.87 20.72
N GLN A 192 -4.54 -19.82 21.43
CA GLN A 192 -5.79 -20.47 21.02
C GLN A 192 -6.98 -19.50 20.82
N ASP A 193 -6.96 -18.34 21.49
CA ASP A 193 -8.04 -17.35 21.45
C ASP A 193 -7.73 -16.21 20.45
N TYR A 194 -6.52 -16.17 19.89
CA TYR A 194 -6.03 -15.07 19.06
C TYR A 194 -6.95 -14.76 17.87
N VAL A 195 -7.40 -15.80 17.16
CA VAL A 195 -8.23 -15.64 15.97
C VAL A 195 -9.57 -14.99 16.32
N GLN A 196 -10.19 -15.41 17.43
CA GLN A 196 -11.43 -14.81 17.91
C GLN A 196 -11.22 -13.38 18.40
N ALA A 197 -10.14 -13.14 19.15
CA ALA A 197 -9.80 -11.80 19.65
C ALA A 197 -9.54 -10.81 18.50
N PHE A 198 -8.90 -11.25 17.42
CA PHE A 198 -8.72 -10.43 16.21
C PHE A 198 -10.06 -10.17 15.51
N ASP A 199 -10.94 -11.16 15.40
CA ASP A 199 -12.26 -10.98 14.79
C ASP A 199 -13.13 -9.98 15.56
N ASP A 200 -13.10 -10.06 16.90
CA ASP A 200 -13.80 -9.10 17.77
C ASP A 200 -13.22 -7.69 17.67
N LEU A 201 -11.88 -7.58 17.56
CA LEU A 201 -11.23 -6.31 17.26
C LEU A 201 -11.75 -5.74 15.93
N VAL A 202 -11.78 -6.53 14.85
CA VAL A 202 -12.27 -6.06 13.54
C VAL A 202 -13.73 -5.61 13.62
N LYS A 203 -14.59 -6.34 14.33
CA LYS A 203 -16.01 -5.96 14.53
C LYS A 203 -16.18 -4.63 15.26
N ASN A 204 -15.34 -4.35 16.25
CA ASN A 204 -15.37 -3.07 16.98
C ASN A 204 -15.07 -1.86 16.08
N TRP A 205 -14.46 -2.10 14.91
CA TRP A 205 -14.07 -1.08 13.95
C TRP A 205 -14.88 -1.11 12.65
N GLN A 206 -16.07 -1.73 12.68
CA GLN A 206 -16.98 -1.74 11.53
C GLN A 206 -17.33 -0.31 11.10
N GLY A 207 -17.24 -0.04 9.79
CA GLY A 207 -17.38 1.28 9.19
C GLY A 207 -16.08 2.10 9.09
N SER A 208 -14.94 1.56 9.54
CA SER A 208 -13.60 2.16 9.36
C SER A 208 -12.64 1.25 8.58
N GLU A 209 -13.16 0.24 7.88
CA GLU A 209 -12.37 -0.83 7.28
C GLU A 209 -11.38 -0.30 6.23
N GLU A 210 -11.80 0.62 5.37
CA GLU A 210 -10.92 1.24 4.37
C GLU A 210 -9.79 2.03 5.03
N ALA A 211 -10.09 2.80 6.08
CA ALA A 211 -9.10 3.58 6.82
C ALA A 211 -8.05 2.69 7.49
N LEU A 212 -8.46 1.50 7.93
CA LEU A 212 -7.63 0.54 8.66
C LEU A 212 -6.92 -0.49 7.77
N GLY A 213 -7.24 -0.52 6.47
CA GLY A 213 -6.74 -1.54 5.55
C GLY A 213 -7.35 -2.93 5.84
N LEU A 214 -8.64 -2.98 6.16
CA LEU A 214 -9.42 -4.18 6.50
C LEU A 214 -10.57 -4.42 5.50
N ALA A 215 -10.55 -3.74 4.35
CA ALA A 215 -11.67 -3.69 3.40
C ALA A 215 -11.96 -5.03 2.68
N SER A 216 -11.03 -5.98 2.72
CA SER A 216 -11.23 -7.32 2.14
C SER A 216 -10.80 -8.40 3.13
N GLU A 217 -11.33 -9.62 2.96
CA GLU A 217 -10.93 -10.75 3.79
C GLU A 217 -9.42 -11.04 3.68
N GLN A 218 -8.84 -10.84 2.49
CA GLN A 218 -7.39 -10.95 2.31
C GLN A 218 -6.62 -9.89 3.12
N ALA A 219 -7.10 -8.64 3.15
CA ALA A 219 -6.47 -7.59 3.93
C ALA A 219 -6.60 -7.85 5.44
N LYS A 220 -7.73 -8.41 5.88
CA LYS A 220 -7.92 -8.89 7.26
C LYS A 220 -6.94 -10.01 7.60
N TYR A 221 -6.75 -10.98 6.72
CA TYR A 221 -5.74 -12.03 6.88
C TYR A 221 -4.33 -11.46 7.03
N GLU A 222 -3.90 -10.61 6.10
CA GLU A 222 -2.55 -10.01 6.12
C GLU A 222 -2.32 -9.20 7.40
N ARG A 223 -3.34 -8.43 7.82
CA ARG A 223 -3.29 -7.69 9.08
C ARG A 223 -3.22 -8.63 10.28
N ALA A 224 -4.05 -9.67 10.32
CA ALA A 224 -4.06 -10.64 11.41
C ALA A 224 -2.72 -11.35 11.57
N VAL A 225 -2.08 -11.75 10.46
CA VAL A 225 -0.76 -12.39 10.48
C VAL A 225 0.32 -11.44 10.98
N THR A 226 0.27 -10.17 10.57
CA THR A 226 1.23 -9.13 10.99
C THR A 226 1.14 -8.83 12.49
N LEU A 227 -0.05 -8.96 13.07
CA LEU A 227 -0.30 -8.67 14.49
C LEU A 227 -0.04 -9.87 15.42
N ILE A 228 0.37 -11.03 14.88
CA ILE A 228 0.73 -12.18 15.73
C ILE A 228 1.89 -11.78 16.63
N PRO A 229 1.77 -11.92 17.96
CA PRO A 229 2.79 -11.44 18.89
C PRO A 229 4.12 -12.18 18.71
N ASN A 230 5.23 -11.45 18.77
CA ASN A 230 6.57 -12.01 18.57
C ASN A 230 7.02 -13.03 19.63
N HIS A 231 6.35 -13.07 20.79
CA HIS A 231 6.66 -14.04 21.85
C HIS A 231 5.99 -15.41 21.62
N ILE A 232 5.09 -15.52 20.64
CA ILE A 232 4.47 -16.79 20.24
C ILE A 232 5.52 -17.69 19.59
N SER A 233 5.52 -18.98 19.94
CA SER A 233 6.48 -19.92 19.36
C SER A 233 6.25 -20.13 17.86
N GLN A 234 7.28 -20.56 17.13
CA GLN A 234 7.18 -20.75 15.68
C GLN A 234 6.09 -21.77 15.29
N SER A 235 5.95 -22.88 16.02
CA SER A 235 4.93 -23.89 15.74
C SER A 235 3.51 -23.37 16.00
N GLU A 236 3.31 -22.58 17.06
CA GLU A 236 2.02 -21.94 17.33
C GLU A 236 1.72 -20.86 16.28
N ARG A 237 2.73 -20.10 15.86
CA ARG A 237 2.60 -19.11 14.80
C ARG A 237 2.16 -19.76 13.49
N GLU A 238 2.74 -20.88 13.11
CA GLU A 238 2.35 -21.64 11.92
C GLU A 238 0.90 -22.12 12.00
N ALA A 239 0.49 -22.65 13.16
CA ALA A 239 -0.88 -23.06 13.41
C ALA A 239 -1.87 -21.87 13.32
N LEU A 240 -1.50 -20.72 13.88
CA LEU A 240 -2.30 -19.49 13.80
C LEU A 240 -2.43 -18.98 12.36
N VAL A 241 -1.33 -18.93 11.62
CA VAL A 241 -1.34 -18.53 10.21
C VAL A 241 -2.26 -19.44 9.40
N GLN A 242 -2.24 -20.76 9.67
CA GLN A 242 -3.14 -21.71 9.02
C GLN A 242 -4.60 -21.48 9.41
N ALA A 243 -4.91 -21.25 10.68
CA ALA A 243 -6.26 -20.97 11.14
C ALA A 243 -6.82 -19.67 10.54
N LEU A 244 -6.00 -18.62 10.50
CA LEU A 244 -6.34 -17.34 9.87
C LEU A 244 -6.59 -17.50 8.36
N ALA A 245 -5.76 -18.30 7.67
CA ALA A 245 -5.96 -18.59 6.25
C ALA A 245 -7.30 -19.30 6.01
N GLN A 246 -7.64 -20.29 6.85
CA GLN A 246 -8.93 -21.00 6.75
C GLN A 246 -10.14 -20.08 6.97
N GLN A 247 -10.01 -19.06 7.81
CA GLN A 247 -11.10 -18.13 8.11
C GLN A 247 -11.28 -17.06 7.03
N TYR A 248 -10.17 -16.50 6.54
CA TYR A 248 -10.20 -15.26 5.75
C TYR A 248 -9.84 -15.46 4.27
N LEU A 249 -9.26 -16.59 3.88
CA LEU A 249 -8.85 -16.81 2.50
C LEU A 249 -9.70 -17.86 1.81
N THR A 250 -9.87 -17.67 0.50
CA THR A 250 -10.37 -18.74 -0.37
C THR A 250 -9.32 -19.85 -0.52
N GLN A 251 -9.78 -21.02 -0.97
CA GLN A 251 -8.87 -22.14 -1.27
C GLN A 251 -7.80 -21.74 -2.30
N GLN A 252 -8.19 -21.00 -3.35
CA GLN A 252 -7.28 -20.52 -4.37
C GLN A 252 -6.19 -19.60 -3.78
N GLN A 253 -6.58 -18.61 -2.97
CA GLN A 253 -5.61 -17.72 -2.32
C GLN A 253 -4.67 -18.49 -1.37
N SER A 254 -5.19 -19.47 -0.64
CA SER A 254 -4.39 -20.32 0.25
C SER A 254 -3.37 -21.16 -0.53
N ASP A 255 -3.76 -21.69 -1.69
CA ASP A 255 -2.87 -22.45 -2.56
C ASP A 255 -1.81 -21.56 -3.23
N ASP A 256 -2.18 -20.34 -3.64
CA ASP A 256 -1.25 -19.34 -4.18
C ASP A 256 -0.17 -18.95 -3.15
N ILE A 257 -0.56 -18.73 -1.88
CA ILE A 257 0.39 -18.46 -0.79
C ILE A 257 1.33 -19.64 -0.58
N ARG A 258 0.81 -20.87 -0.57
CA ARG A 258 1.63 -22.08 -0.40
C ARG A 258 2.62 -22.23 -1.55
N ALA A 259 2.17 -22.05 -2.80
CA ALA A 259 3.02 -22.11 -3.98
C ALA A 259 4.11 -21.04 -3.92
N ARG A 260 3.78 -19.82 -3.48
CA ARG A 260 4.77 -18.74 -3.35
C ARG A 260 5.80 -19.01 -2.25
N LYS A 261 5.40 -19.58 -1.11
CA LYS A 261 6.34 -20.01 -0.06
C LYS A 261 7.31 -21.06 -0.60
N GLN A 262 6.80 -22.05 -1.33
CA GLN A 262 7.65 -23.06 -1.95
C GLN A 262 8.63 -22.43 -2.95
N GLN A 263 8.15 -21.50 -3.79
CA GLN A 263 8.99 -20.78 -4.75
C GLN A 263 10.14 -20.02 -4.06
N ILE A 264 9.92 -19.44 -2.87
CA ILE A 264 10.98 -18.75 -2.12
C ILE A 264 12.03 -19.75 -1.62
N VAL A 265 11.61 -20.90 -1.10
CA VAL A 265 12.52 -21.98 -0.68
C VAL A 265 13.36 -22.45 -1.87
N ASP A 266 12.73 -22.66 -3.02
CA ASP A 266 13.40 -23.09 -4.25
C ASP A 266 14.40 -22.02 -4.74
N GLN A 267 14.02 -20.73 -4.69
CA GLN A 267 14.89 -19.61 -5.04
C GLN A 267 16.10 -19.50 -4.10
N GLN A 268 15.89 -19.65 -2.79
CA GLN A 268 16.99 -19.64 -1.83
C GLN A 268 17.95 -20.80 -2.06
N GLN A 269 17.43 -21.99 -2.42
CA GLN A 269 18.25 -23.13 -2.77
C GLN A 269 19.06 -22.86 -4.05
N GLN A 270 18.41 -22.34 -5.11
CA GLN A 270 19.09 -21.98 -6.36
C GLN A 270 20.22 -20.96 -6.13
N VAL A 271 20.04 -19.99 -5.23
CA VAL A 271 21.09 -19.03 -4.86
C VAL A 271 22.27 -19.72 -4.15
N ARG A 272 22.00 -20.66 -3.23
CA ARG A 272 23.05 -21.42 -2.55
C ARG A 272 23.85 -22.27 -3.54
N ASP A 273 23.15 -22.98 -4.43
CA ASP A 273 23.78 -23.83 -5.45
C ASP A 273 24.63 -23.00 -6.42
N TYR A 274 24.11 -21.84 -6.86
CA TYR A 274 24.85 -20.89 -7.68
C TYR A 274 26.15 -20.45 -7.02
N GLN A 275 26.10 -20.06 -5.74
CA GLN A 275 27.28 -19.59 -5.01
C GLN A 275 28.32 -20.70 -4.85
N TYR A 276 27.87 -21.92 -4.53
CA TYR A 276 28.75 -23.07 -4.38
C TYR A 276 29.46 -23.42 -5.69
N GLU A 277 28.72 -23.55 -6.80
CA GLU A 277 29.28 -23.90 -8.11
C GLU A 277 30.17 -22.79 -8.67
N LEU A 278 29.81 -21.52 -8.45
CA LEU A 278 30.63 -20.38 -8.84
C LEU A 278 32.00 -20.43 -8.15
N GLU A 279 32.04 -20.78 -6.87
CA GLU A 279 33.30 -20.88 -6.12
C GLU A 279 34.17 -22.03 -6.63
N GLN A 280 33.56 -23.18 -6.97
CA GLN A 280 34.28 -24.30 -7.61
C GLN A 280 34.87 -23.90 -8.97
N LEU A 281 34.13 -23.15 -9.77
CA LEU A 281 34.62 -22.62 -11.04
C LEU A 281 35.81 -21.68 -10.82
N LYS A 282 35.71 -20.73 -9.88
CA LYS A 282 36.80 -19.80 -9.57
C LYS A 282 38.06 -20.52 -9.11
N SER A 283 37.93 -21.50 -8.22
CA SER A 283 39.06 -22.32 -7.78
C SER A 283 39.70 -23.08 -8.95
N THR A 284 38.88 -23.58 -9.87
CA THR A 284 39.37 -24.26 -11.08
C THR A 284 40.13 -23.30 -11.99
N LEU A 285 39.60 -22.09 -12.21
CA LEU A 285 40.24 -21.05 -13.01
C LEU A 285 41.58 -20.64 -12.40
N GLU A 286 41.66 -20.46 -11.07
CA GLU A 286 42.92 -20.11 -10.40
C GLU A 286 44.00 -21.20 -10.58
N ALA A 287 43.60 -22.48 -10.47
CA ALA A 287 44.51 -23.59 -10.74
C ALA A 287 44.99 -23.60 -12.21
N GLN A 288 44.12 -23.29 -13.15
CA GLN A 288 44.47 -23.18 -14.57
C GLN A 288 45.39 -21.99 -14.86
N ARG A 289 45.19 -20.85 -14.17
CA ARG A 289 46.06 -19.67 -14.29
C ARG A 289 47.50 -20.04 -13.98
N SER A 290 47.71 -20.81 -12.92
CA SER A 290 49.02 -21.25 -12.47
C SER A 290 49.60 -22.44 -13.25
N SER A 291 48.84 -23.01 -14.20
CA SER A 291 49.23 -24.20 -14.97
C SER A 291 49.01 -24.03 -16.47
N SER A 292 47.90 -24.55 -17.01
CA SER A 292 47.59 -24.61 -18.46
C SER A 292 47.54 -23.23 -19.13
N HIS A 293 47.28 -22.17 -18.37
CA HIS A 293 47.17 -20.79 -18.84
C HIS A 293 48.26 -19.86 -18.27
N ALA A 294 49.34 -20.41 -17.73
CA ALA A 294 50.47 -19.62 -17.22
C ALA A 294 51.17 -18.75 -18.28
N HIS A 295 51.07 -19.14 -19.55
CA HIS A 295 51.63 -18.41 -20.69
C HIS A 295 50.80 -17.18 -21.11
N MET A 296 49.56 -17.05 -20.64
CA MET A 296 48.70 -15.91 -20.99
C MET A 296 49.19 -14.63 -20.32
N SER A 297 49.13 -13.52 -21.05
CA SER A 297 49.28 -12.20 -20.43
C SER A 297 48.13 -11.92 -19.46
N GLU A 298 48.31 -10.94 -18.57
CA GLU A 298 47.27 -10.58 -17.60
C GLU A 298 45.96 -10.13 -18.28
N SER A 299 46.04 -9.39 -19.39
CA SER A 299 44.85 -8.97 -20.14
C SER A 299 44.13 -10.14 -20.81
N GLN A 300 44.87 -11.12 -21.33
CA GLN A 300 44.29 -12.34 -21.91
C GLN A 300 43.61 -13.20 -20.84
N TRP A 301 44.26 -13.35 -19.68
CA TRP A 301 43.71 -14.07 -18.54
C TRP A 301 42.40 -13.44 -18.05
N GLN A 302 42.40 -12.13 -17.82
CA GLN A 302 41.20 -11.45 -17.32
C GLN A 302 40.03 -11.55 -18.31
N SER A 303 40.29 -11.45 -19.62
CA SER A 303 39.25 -11.64 -20.64
C SER A 303 38.68 -13.06 -20.61
N TYR A 304 39.56 -14.07 -20.56
CA TYR A 304 39.16 -15.48 -20.47
C TYR A 304 38.36 -15.76 -19.20
N TYR A 305 38.84 -15.31 -18.03
CA TYR A 305 38.17 -15.48 -16.75
C TYR A 305 36.75 -14.89 -16.79
N GLN A 306 36.58 -13.65 -17.24
CA GLN A 306 35.27 -13.01 -17.35
C GLN A 306 34.35 -13.75 -18.32
N GLN A 307 34.88 -14.29 -19.43
CA GLN A 307 34.12 -15.10 -20.37
C GLN A 307 33.62 -16.40 -19.72
N GLN A 308 34.44 -17.08 -18.92
CA GLN A 308 34.05 -18.31 -18.22
C GLN A 308 32.97 -18.03 -17.17
N ILE A 309 33.12 -16.99 -16.35
CA ILE A 309 32.09 -16.58 -15.39
C ILE A 309 30.79 -16.20 -16.10
N ALA A 310 30.87 -15.49 -17.23
CA ALA A 310 29.69 -15.10 -18.01
C ALA A 310 29.00 -16.30 -18.66
N SER A 311 29.74 -17.31 -19.13
CA SER A 311 29.15 -18.55 -19.65
C SER A 311 28.45 -19.31 -18.55
N PHE A 312 29.15 -19.57 -17.44
CA PHE A 312 28.59 -20.24 -16.28
C PHE A 312 27.27 -19.60 -15.81
N ARG A 313 27.23 -18.26 -15.69
CA ARG A 313 26.00 -17.56 -15.30
C ARG A 313 24.85 -17.78 -16.29
N ARG A 314 25.12 -17.75 -17.60
CA ARG A 314 24.07 -18.01 -18.59
C ARG A 314 23.57 -19.44 -18.51
N ASP A 315 24.49 -20.39 -18.38
CA ASP A 315 24.17 -21.81 -18.39
C ASP A 315 23.39 -22.20 -17.12
N PHE A 316 23.81 -21.70 -15.96
CA PHE A 316 23.16 -21.96 -14.67
C PHE A 316 21.72 -21.45 -14.59
N PHE A 317 21.41 -20.29 -15.18
CA PHE A 317 20.05 -19.71 -15.13
C PHE A 317 19.20 -20.03 -16.38
N ALA A 318 19.71 -20.82 -17.32
CA ALA A 318 18.97 -21.28 -18.50
C ALA A 318 18.25 -22.63 -18.29
N SER A 319 18.68 -23.39 -17.28
CA SER A 319 18.03 -24.62 -16.78
C SER A 319 16.93 -24.32 -15.78
#